data_AF-A0A1B9GM79-F1
#
_entry.id   AF-A0A1B9GM79-F1
#
_cell.length_a   1.000
_cell.length_b   1.000
_cell.length_c   1.000
_cell.angle_alpha   90.00
_cell.angle_beta   90.00
_cell.angle_gamma   90.00
#
_symmetry.space_group_name_H-M   'P 1'
#
loop_
_entity.id
_entity.type
_entity.pdbx_description
1 polymer ?
#
loop_
_entity_poly.entity_id
_entity_poly.type
_entity_poly.pdbx_seq_one_letter_code
_entity_poly.pdbx_strand_id
1 'polypeptide(L)'
;MLILSISIVNAKLNEAPTFEQIIPQIKEIIKDKILVGHALFNDLAAIKYRQPYESFRDTAIYLPLRQLMGVTRDGECPSLKKLSKEVLGVDIQANGGKGHDPIEDARTTMSIFLSVRDAYETSLLRNEDVISGIPP
;
A
#
# COMPACT_ATOMS: atom_id res chain seq x y z
N MET A 1 -13.68 7.58 -8.72
CA MET A 1 -12.70 6.84 -7.92
C MET A 1 -11.38 6.82 -8.69
N LEU A 2 -10.45 7.73 -8.37
CA LEU A 2 -9.08 7.74 -8.90
C LEU A 2 -8.22 7.00 -7.87
N ILE A 3 -7.73 5.83 -8.23
CA ILE A 3 -6.89 5.00 -7.36
C ILE A 3 -5.44 5.38 -7.59
N LEU A 4 -4.80 5.94 -6.57
CA LEU A 4 -3.34 6.12 -6.55
C LEU A 4 -2.74 5.00 -5.74
N SER A 5 -1.64 4.45 -6.25
CA SER A 5 -0.76 3.54 -5.52
C SER A 5 0.59 4.20 -5.34
N ILE A 6 1.07 4.25 -4.10
CA ILE A 6 2.32 4.92 -3.74
C ILE A 6 3.35 3.85 -3.36
N SER A 7 4.55 3.99 -3.90
CA SER A 7 5.75 3.29 -3.45
C SER A 7 6.91 4.27 -3.56
N ILE A 8 7.51 4.65 -2.43
CA ILE A 8 8.64 5.60 -2.41
C ILE A 8 9.96 4.86 -2.63
N VAL A 9 10.78 5.35 -3.56
CA VAL A 9 12.16 4.85 -3.79
C VAL A 9 13.18 5.86 -3.30
N ASN A 10 14.25 5.33 -2.72
CA ASN A 10 15.46 6.09 -2.43
C ASN A 10 16.38 6.11 -3.67
N ALA A 11 16.05 6.94 -4.66
CA ALA A 11 16.84 7.10 -5.89
C ALA A 11 17.66 8.39 -5.83
N LYS A 12 18.97 8.29 -6.13
CA LYS A 12 19.85 9.44 -6.31
C LYS A 12 19.68 9.98 -7.72
N LEU A 13 18.92 11.06 -7.86
CA LEU A 13 18.64 11.71 -9.15
C LEU A 13 19.40 13.03 -9.20
N ASN A 14 20.34 13.15 -10.14
CA ASN A 14 20.94 14.44 -10.48
C ASN A 14 19.80 15.29 -11.09
N GLU A 15 19.54 16.47 -10.52
CA GLU A 15 18.43 17.39 -10.89
C GLU A 15 17.01 16.99 -10.42
N ALA A 16 16.86 16.06 -9.48
CA ALA A 16 15.55 15.86 -8.87
C ALA A 16 15.10 17.08 -8.05
N PRO A 17 13.80 17.42 -8.06
CA PRO A 17 13.25 18.41 -7.14
C PRO A 17 13.42 17.93 -5.69
N THR A 18 13.57 18.87 -4.77
CA THR A 18 13.76 18.53 -3.35
C THR A 18 12.48 17.93 -2.76
N PHE A 19 12.60 17.19 -1.65
CA PHE A 19 11.45 16.68 -0.91
C PHE A 19 10.45 17.80 -0.56
N GLU A 20 10.95 18.98 -0.19
CA GLU A 20 10.12 20.15 0.15
C GLU A 20 9.31 20.67 -1.04
N GLN A 21 9.83 20.53 -2.26
CA GLN A 21 9.14 20.93 -3.49
C GLN A 21 8.09 19.89 -3.93
N ILE A 22 8.35 18.61 -3.70
CA ILE A 22 7.48 17.51 -4.18
C ILE A 22 6.35 17.19 -3.20
N ILE A 23 6.60 17.25 -1.89
CA ILE A 23 5.59 16.89 -0.87
C ILE A 23 4.26 17.65 -1.05
N PRO A 24 4.24 18.99 -1.26
CA PRO A 24 3.00 19.72 -1.50
C PRO A 24 2.24 19.22 -2.73
N GLN A 25 2.96 18.88 -3.80
CA GLN A 25 2.36 18.36 -5.04
C GLN A 25 1.76 16.98 -4.83
N ILE A 26 2.47 16.09 -4.13
CA ILE A 26 1.94 14.77 -3.75
C ILE A 26 0.67 14.93 -2.91
N LYS A 27 0.71 15.79 -1.89
CA LYS A 27 -0.44 16.06 -1.02
C LYS A 27 -1.66 16.54 -1.78
N GLU A 28 -1.47 17.43 -2.76
CA GLU A 28 -2.56 17.90 -3.61
C GLU A 28 -3.10 16.79 -4.52
N ILE A 29 -2.22 15.94 -5.06
CA ILE A 29 -2.62 14.82 -5.92
C ILE A 29 -3.46 13.80 -5.15
N ILE A 30 -3.13 13.51 -3.89
CA ILE A 30 -3.81 12.48 -3.06
C ILE A 30 -5.00 13.03 -2.27
N LYS A 31 -5.12 14.35 -2.16
CA LYS A 31 -6.24 15.00 -1.49
C LYS A 31 -7.56 14.54 -2.11
N ASP A 32 -8.52 14.21 -1.25
CA ASP A 32 -9.87 13.77 -1.61
C ASP A 32 -9.90 12.49 -2.49
N LYS A 33 -8.84 11.68 -2.45
CA LYS A 33 -8.76 10.39 -3.16
C LYS A 33 -8.61 9.23 -2.19
N ILE A 34 -9.01 8.07 -2.69
CA ILE A 34 -8.76 6.80 -2.02
C ILE A 34 -7.38 6.31 -2.43
N LEU A 35 -6.53 6.10 -1.43
CA LEU A 35 -5.18 5.62 -1.63
C LEU A 35 -5.13 4.11 -1.38
N VAL A 36 -4.71 3.37 -2.40
CA VAL A 36 -4.52 1.91 -2.33
C VAL A 36 -3.03 1.65 -2.21
N GLY A 37 -2.63 0.76 -1.32
CA GLY A 37 -1.20 0.48 -1.15
C GLY A 37 -0.90 -0.72 -0.28
N HIS A 38 0.38 -0.87 0.04
CA HIS A 38 0.89 -1.96 0.85
C HIS A 38 1.82 -1.36 1.90
N ALA A 39 1.39 -1.40 3.17
CA ALA A 39 2.06 -0.73 4.28
C ALA A 39 2.17 0.79 4.08
N LEU A 40 1.04 1.42 3.71
CA LEU A 40 0.91 2.85 3.39
C LEU A 40 1.40 3.77 4.50
N PHE A 41 1.41 3.30 5.75
CA PHE A 41 1.93 4.05 6.89
C PHE A 41 3.36 4.56 6.66
N ASN A 42 4.23 3.76 6.04
CA ASN A 42 5.61 4.13 5.77
C ASN A 42 5.70 5.32 4.80
N ASP A 43 4.94 5.24 3.69
CA ASP A 43 4.95 6.30 2.68
C ASP A 43 4.32 7.60 3.21
N LEU A 44 3.21 7.48 3.93
CA LEU A 44 2.50 8.61 4.53
C LEU A 44 3.32 9.31 5.62
N ALA A 45 4.05 8.54 6.43
CA ALA A 45 4.98 9.08 7.42
C ALA A 45 6.10 9.89 6.75
N ALA A 46 6.66 9.39 5.64
CA ALA A 46 7.70 10.07 4.88
C ALA A 46 7.25 11.44 4.34
N ILE A 47 6.00 11.56 3.90
CA ILE A 47 5.44 12.82 3.40
C ILE A 47 4.70 13.65 4.48
N LYS A 48 4.71 13.19 5.74
CA LYS A 48 4.00 13.82 6.88
C LYS A 48 2.54 14.14 6.52
N TYR A 49 1.81 13.13 6.07
CA TYR A 49 0.41 13.24 5.69
C TYR A 49 -0.45 12.27 6.48
N ARG A 50 -1.61 12.73 6.97
CA ARG A 50 -2.57 11.93 7.74
C ARG A 50 -3.95 12.18 7.13
N GLN A 51 -4.66 11.11 6.79
CA GLN A 51 -6.08 11.16 6.43
C GLN A 51 -6.86 10.20 7.32
N PRO A 52 -8.21 10.31 7.33
CA PRO A 52 -9.07 9.30 7.93
C PRO A 52 -8.79 7.93 7.32
N TYR A 53 -8.96 6.90 8.14
CA TYR A 53 -8.66 5.55 7.74
C TYR A 53 -9.53 5.05 6.57
N GLU A 54 -10.75 5.58 6.48
CA GLU A 54 -11.74 5.26 5.46
C GLU A 54 -11.29 5.67 4.05
N SER A 55 -10.30 6.57 3.92
CA SER A 55 -9.70 6.95 2.64
C SER A 55 -8.51 6.09 2.23
N PHE A 56 -8.16 5.05 3.00
CA PHE A 56 -7.08 4.12 2.69
C PHE A 56 -7.58 2.71 2.40
N ARG A 57 -6.83 2.01 1.53
CA ARG A 57 -7.01 0.60 1.19
C ARG A 57 -5.65 -0.09 1.26
N ASP A 58 -5.26 -0.44 2.47
CA ASP A 58 -3.95 -1.06 2.72
C ASP A 58 -4.04 -2.59 2.72
N THR A 59 -3.40 -3.19 1.72
CA THR A 59 -3.35 -4.65 1.52
C THR A 59 -2.49 -5.39 2.55
N ALA A 60 -1.58 -4.69 3.24
CA ALA A 60 -0.69 -5.30 4.23
C ALA A 60 -1.40 -5.58 5.57
N ILE A 61 -2.38 -4.74 5.93
CA ILE A 61 -3.11 -4.82 7.20
C ILE A 61 -4.49 -5.44 7.09
N TYR A 62 -4.98 -5.71 5.87
CA TYR A 62 -6.27 -6.37 5.63
C TYR A 62 -6.25 -7.82 6.13
N LEU A 63 -7.09 -8.12 7.12
CA LEU A 63 -7.10 -9.38 7.88
C LEU A 63 -7.24 -10.62 6.98
N PRO A 64 -8.14 -10.68 5.98
CA PRO A 64 -8.24 -11.85 5.11
C PRO A 64 -6.97 -12.16 4.32
N LEU A 65 -6.26 -11.14 3.83
CA LEU A 65 -4.98 -11.31 3.15
C LEU A 65 -3.88 -11.75 4.13
N ARG A 66 -3.90 -11.26 5.37
CA ARG A 66 -2.97 -11.69 6.41
C ARG A 66 -3.20 -13.14 6.82
N GLN A 67 -4.46 -13.54 7.01
CA GLN A 67 -4.86 -14.91 7.32
C GLN A 67 -4.46 -15.89 6.22
N LEU A 68 -4.65 -15.50 4.95
CA LEU A 68 -4.18 -16.27 3.80
C LEU A 68 -2.68 -16.57 3.89
N MET A 69 -1.90 -15.61 4.37
CA MET A 69 -0.45 -15.75 4.55
C MET A 69 -0.03 -16.38 5.88
N GLY A 70 -0.98 -16.81 6.72
CA GLY A 70 -0.70 -17.32 8.07
C GLY A 70 -0.18 -16.27 9.06
N VAL A 71 -0.35 -14.98 8.77
CA VAL A 71 0.11 -13.87 9.61
C VAL A 71 -0.96 -13.50 10.62
N THR A 72 -0.79 -13.94 11.87
CA THR A 72 -1.78 -13.76 12.95
C THR A 72 -1.34 -12.77 14.04
N ARG A 73 -0.05 -12.41 14.10
CA ARG A 73 0.50 -11.53 15.12
C ARG A 73 0.26 -10.06 14.79
N ASP A 74 -0.26 -9.28 15.73
CA ASP A 74 -0.41 -7.84 15.57
C ASP A 74 0.93 -7.13 15.30
N GLY A 75 0.91 -6.17 14.37
CA GLY A 75 2.09 -5.48 13.89
C GLY A 75 2.94 -6.25 12.86
N GLU A 76 2.65 -7.53 12.61
CA GLU A 76 3.26 -8.28 11.53
C GLU A 76 2.43 -8.14 10.24
N CYS A 77 3.11 -7.85 9.13
CA CYS A 77 2.49 -7.74 7.81
C CYS A 77 3.18 -8.70 6.83
N PRO A 78 2.43 -9.40 5.96
CA PRO A 78 3.02 -10.17 4.89
C PRO A 78 3.75 -9.23 3.93
N SER A 79 4.86 -9.67 3.34
CA SER A 79 5.53 -8.88 2.32
C SER A 79 4.74 -8.92 1.01
N LEU A 80 4.79 -7.82 0.24
CA LEU A 80 4.17 -7.73 -1.08
C LEU A 80 4.61 -8.87 -2.01
N LYS A 81 5.88 -9.28 -1.93
CA LYS A 81 6.43 -10.41 -2.69
C LYS A 81 5.75 -11.74 -2.36
N LYS A 82 5.52 -12.03 -1.08
CA LYS A 82 4.82 -13.26 -0.68
C LYS A 82 3.36 -13.20 -1.10
N LEU A 83 2.73 -12.05 -0.90
CA LEU A 83 1.31 -11.86 -1.18
C LEU A 83 1.01 -11.91 -2.69
N SER A 84 1.86 -11.32 -3.52
CA SER A 84 1.76 -11.40 -4.99
C SER A 84 1.92 -12.81 -5.51
N LYS A 85 2.85 -13.58 -4.94
CA LYS A 85 3.01 -14.99 -5.27
C LYS A 85 1.77 -15.80 -4.92
N GLU A 86 1.21 -15.60 -3.73
CA GLU A 86 0.05 -16.37 -3.25
C GLU A 86 -1.25 -15.97 -3.95
N VAL A 87 -1.51 -14.67 -4.09
CA VAL A 87 -2.78 -14.15 -4.62
C VAL A 87 -2.79 -14.11 -6.15
N LEU A 88 -1.67 -13.76 -6.79
CA LEU A 88 -1.59 -13.55 -8.23
C LEU A 88 -0.77 -14.62 -8.97
N GLY A 89 -0.01 -15.47 -8.26
CA GLY A 89 0.89 -16.44 -8.89
C GLY A 89 2.12 -15.80 -9.55
N VAL A 90 2.44 -14.55 -9.22
CA VAL A 90 3.52 -13.78 -9.84
C VAL A 90 4.66 -13.56 -8.86
N ASP A 91 5.88 -13.88 -9.29
CA ASP A 91 7.10 -13.52 -8.55
C ASP A 91 7.56 -12.13 -8.97
N ILE A 92 7.42 -11.15 -8.07
CA ILE A 92 7.97 -9.79 -8.25
C ILE A 92 9.32 -9.65 -7.56
N GLN A 93 10.04 -8.56 -7.83
CA GLN A 93 11.28 -8.25 -7.10
C GLN A 93 12.33 -9.39 -7.17
N ALA A 94 12.38 -10.09 -8.29
CA ALA A 94 13.22 -11.28 -8.48
C ALA A 94 14.73 -10.94 -8.62
N ASN A 95 15.07 -9.67 -8.85
CA ASN A 95 16.40 -9.23 -9.29
C ASN A 95 17.47 -9.08 -8.18
N GLY A 96 17.36 -9.82 -7.09
CA GLY A 96 18.49 -10.16 -6.20
C GLY A 96 19.40 -9.02 -5.71
N GLY A 97 18.92 -7.78 -5.54
CA GLY A 97 19.68 -6.69 -4.92
C GLY A 97 19.84 -5.39 -5.71
N LYS A 98 19.24 -5.25 -6.91
CA LYS A 98 19.29 -3.98 -7.70
C LYS A 98 18.22 -2.94 -7.34
N GLY A 99 17.51 -3.11 -6.22
CA GLY A 99 16.35 -2.29 -5.84
C GLY A 99 15.04 -2.81 -6.44
N HIS A 100 13.93 -2.31 -5.92
CA HIS A 100 12.57 -2.63 -6.40
C HIS A 100 12.09 -1.54 -7.34
N ASP A 101 11.29 -1.91 -8.35
CA ASP A 101 10.62 -0.94 -9.21
C ASP A 101 9.30 -0.51 -8.53
N PRO A 102 9.16 0.75 -8.11
CA PRO A 102 7.95 1.25 -7.46
C PRO A 102 6.74 1.19 -8.39
N ILE A 103 6.95 1.17 -9.72
CA ILE A 103 5.88 1.00 -10.68
C ILE A 103 5.39 -0.46 -10.68
N GLU A 104 6.30 -1.43 -10.62
CA GLU A 104 5.98 -2.85 -10.45
C GLU A 104 5.23 -3.09 -9.13
N ASP A 105 5.75 -2.54 -8.03
CA ASP A 105 5.15 -2.67 -6.70
C ASP A 105 3.74 -2.06 -6.70
N ALA A 106 3.57 -0.83 -7.19
CA ALA A 106 2.29 -0.15 -7.24
C ALA A 106 1.24 -0.91 -8.09
N ARG A 107 1.64 -1.44 -9.25
CA ARG A 107 0.75 -2.25 -10.11
C ARG A 107 0.37 -3.56 -9.45
N THR A 108 1.32 -4.19 -8.76
CA THR A 108 1.10 -5.48 -8.10
C THR A 108 0.15 -5.31 -6.91
N THR A 109 0.39 -4.30 -6.08
CA THR A 109 -0.49 -3.95 -4.96
C THR A 109 -1.90 -3.63 -5.44
N MET A 110 -2.03 -2.85 -6.51
CA MET A 110 -3.33 -2.55 -7.11
C MET A 110 -4.03 -3.83 -7.59
N SER A 111 -3.29 -4.75 -8.22
CA SER A 111 -3.84 -6.03 -8.70
C SER A 111 -4.32 -6.92 -7.54
N ILE A 112 -3.58 -6.96 -6.43
CA ILE A 112 -3.98 -7.65 -5.20
C ILE A 112 -5.24 -7.00 -4.61
N PHE A 113 -5.29 -5.67 -4.51
CA PHE A 113 -6.49 -5.01 -3.99
C PHE A 113 -7.71 -5.30 -4.87
N LEU A 114 -7.57 -5.26 -6.20
CA LEU A 114 -8.67 -5.54 -7.12
C LEU A 114 -9.24 -6.96 -6.95
N SER A 115 -8.43 -7.96 -6.56
CA SER A 115 -8.93 -9.32 -6.34
C SER A 115 -9.78 -9.45 -5.07
N VAL A 116 -9.62 -8.54 -4.10
CA VAL A 116 -10.37 -8.53 -2.84
C VAL A 116 -11.32 -7.34 -2.69
N ARG A 117 -11.37 -6.44 -3.68
CA ARG A 117 -12.06 -5.14 -3.60
C ARG A 117 -13.49 -5.28 -3.10
N ASP A 118 -14.27 -6.17 -3.71
CA ASP A 118 -15.71 -6.25 -3.41
C ASP A 118 -15.95 -6.72 -1.97
N ALA A 119 -15.14 -7.67 -1.48
CA ALA A 119 -15.17 -8.11 -0.08
C ALA A 119 -14.71 -6.99 0.86
N TYR A 120 -13.63 -6.30 0.51
CA TYR A 120 -13.08 -5.20 1.29
C TYR A 120 -14.10 -4.06 1.45
N GLU A 121 -14.66 -3.56 0.35
CA GLU A 121 -15.62 -2.45 0.37
C GLU A 121 -16.91 -2.86 1.09
N THR A 122 -17.36 -4.11 0.95
CA THR A 122 -18.53 -4.63 1.68
C THR A 122 -18.30 -4.59 3.19
N SER A 123 -17.14 -5.09 3.64
CA SER A 123 -16.80 -5.08 5.06
C SER A 123 -16.66 -3.66 5.61
N LEU A 124 -16.08 -2.74 4.84
CA LEU A 124 -15.99 -1.33 5.22
C LEU A 124 -17.37 -0.69 5.37
N LEU A 125 -18.28 -0.92 4.41
CA LEU A 125 -19.66 -0.40 4.47
C LEU A 125 -20.44 -0.95 5.68
N ARG A 126 -20.11 -2.15 6.13
CA ARG A 126 -20.71 -2.80 7.30
C ARG A 126 -20.04 -2.42 8.63
N ASN A 127 -18.98 -1.61 8.60
CA ASN A 127 -18.14 -1.31 9.76
C ASN A 127 -17.61 -2.59 10.45
N GLU A 128 -17.30 -3.62 9.66
CA GLU A 128 -16.66 -4.84 10.17
C GLU A 128 -15.19 -4.55 10.49
N ASP A 129 -14.70 -5.09 11.61
CA ASP A 129 -13.28 -5.01 11.96
C ASP A 129 -12.48 -6.02 11.12
N VAL A 130 -12.05 -5.56 9.94
CA VAL A 130 -11.35 -6.40 8.96
C VAL A 130 -9.89 -6.03 8.78
N ILE A 131 -9.34 -5.17 9.64
CA ILE A 131 -7.98 -4.64 9.51
C ILE A 131 -7.31 -4.60 10.87
N SER A 132 -6.15 -5.25 10.98
CA SER A 132 -5.44 -5.33 12.25
C SER A 132 -4.45 -4.19 12.42
N GLY A 133 -4.41 -3.66 13.64
CA GLY A 133 -3.38 -2.76 14.12
C GLY A 133 -3.35 -1.46 13.34
N ILE A 134 -4.35 -0.60 13.54
CA ILE A 134 -4.17 0.84 13.29
C ILE A 134 -3.15 1.30 14.34
N PRO A 135 -1.89 1.62 13.99
CA PRO A 135 -1.00 2.23 14.97
C PRO A 135 -1.65 3.53 15.48
N PRO A 136 -1.58 3.84 16.79
CA PRO A 136 -2.21 5.04 17.36
C PRO A 136 -1.79 6.35 16.66
#